data_AF-A0A7S2F0M7-F1
#
_entry.id   AF-A0A7S2F0M7-F1
#
_cell.length_a   1.000
_cell.length_b   1.000
_cell.length_c   1.000
_cell.angle_alpha   90.00
_cell.angle_beta   90.00
_cell.angle_gamma   90.00
#
_symmetry.space_group_name_H-M   'P 1'
#
loop_
_entity.id
_entity.type
_entity.pdbx_description
1 polymer ?
#
loop_
_entity_poly.entity_id
_entity_poly.type
_entity_poly.pdbx_seq_one_letter_code
_entity_poly.pdbx_strand_id
1 'polypeptide(L)'
;GLKAQQAAAKPLMHGHVPRFAPRFHVIDLMSNAPLPSPFDCAFGYLLGHAAGALVAERRTFYVASCMSMHLPVDHWEPCAVPFQFLYPTEFDEQVGQAPPQSKAEELRSFLEREGLKDCAGKLLQRGCDELPKLLRLEDSDVDGLGLDNAEKQRLKGAKRKAAEARTLHSAHEAENEVPKTG
;
A
#
# COMPACT_ATOMS: atom_id res chain seq x y z
N GLY A 1 29.48 51.83 59.00
CA GLY A 1 30.49 50.90 58.45
C GLY A 1 29.98 49.49 58.62
N LEU A 2 29.76 48.80 57.50
CA LEU A 2 29.59 47.34 57.40
C LEU A 2 29.60 47.04 55.90
N LYS A 3 30.82 47.00 55.34
CA LYS A 3 31.08 46.44 54.01
C LYS A 3 30.97 44.92 54.15
N ALA A 4 29.83 44.36 53.80
CA ALA A 4 29.65 42.92 53.67
C ALA A 4 29.33 42.60 52.20
N GLN A 5 30.37 42.18 51.49
CA GLN A 5 30.34 41.09 50.51
C GLN A 5 29.06 40.94 49.67
N GLN A 6 29.06 41.55 48.49
CA GLN A 6 28.49 40.89 47.32
C GLN A 6 29.66 40.53 46.40
N ALA A 7 30.18 39.33 46.64
CA ALA A 7 31.09 38.67 45.72
C ALA A 7 30.35 38.48 44.40
N ALA A 8 30.93 39.01 43.32
CA ALA A 8 30.49 38.74 41.96
C ALA A 8 30.53 37.23 41.71
N ALA A 9 29.36 36.60 41.68
CA ALA A 9 29.23 35.23 41.22
C ALA A 9 29.58 35.20 39.74
N LYS A 10 30.81 34.73 39.43
CA LYS A 10 31.18 34.31 38.07
C LYS A 10 30.12 33.30 37.61
N PRO A 11 29.42 33.53 36.49
CA PRO A 11 28.48 32.54 35.99
C PRO A 11 29.28 31.26 35.69
N LEU A 12 28.92 30.19 36.39
CA LEU A 12 29.44 28.85 36.13
C LEU A 12 29.22 28.56 34.65
N MET A 13 30.32 28.21 33.97
CA MET A 13 30.32 27.73 32.59
C MET A 13 29.26 26.62 32.50
N HIS A 14 28.11 26.96 31.92
CA HIS A 14 27.04 26.01 31.72
C HIS A 14 27.62 24.94 30.80
N GLY A 15 27.76 23.72 31.32
CA GLY A 15 28.11 22.55 30.53
C GLY A 15 27.16 22.49 29.35
N HIS A 16 27.70 22.58 28.14
CA HIS A 16 26.90 22.53 26.92
C HIS A 16 26.21 21.16 26.88
N VAL A 17 24.92 21.12 27.19
CA VAL A 17 24.09 19.93 26.96
C VAL A 17 23.93 19.83 25.43
N PRO A 18 24.42 18.78 24.77
CA PRO A 18 24.27 18.65 23.33
C PRO A 18 22.79 18.59 22.97
N ARG A 19 22.36 19.46 22.05
CA ARG A 19 20.98 19.57 21.60
C ARG A 19 20.86 18.89 20.24
N PHE A 20 20.07 17.82 20.18
CA PHE A 20 19.69 17.21 18.91
C PHE A 20 18.81 18.19 18.11
N ALA A 21 19.16 18.42 16.84
CA ALA A 21 18.45 19.30 15.93
C ALA A 21 18.35 18.61 14.55
N PRO A 22 17.25 17.88 14.26
CA PRO A 22 17.12 17.18 12.99
C PRO A 22 16.98 18.16 11.83
N ARG A 23 17.48 17.75 10.66
CA ARG A 23 17.24 18.44 9.38
C ARG A 23 16.65 17.46 8.38
N PHE A 24 15.66 17.93 7.64
CA PHE A 24 15.00 17.15 6.60
C PHE A 24 15.61 17.50 5.25
N HIS A 25 15.90 16.48 4.46
CA HIS A 25 16.40 16.60 3.11
C HIS A 25 15.50 15.77 2.20
N VAL A 26 15.14 16.34 1.05
CA VAL A 26 14.37 15.67 -0.01
C VAL A 26 15.26 15.67 -1.24
N ILE A 27 15.56 14.50 -1.78
CA ILE A 27 16.55 14.31 -2.86
C ILE A 27 15.89 13.82 -4.17
N ASP A 28 14.57 13.63 -4.16
CA ASP A 28 13.81 12.94 -5.19
C ASP A 28 13.92 13.58 -6.58
N LEU A 29 14.08 14.91 -6.68
CA LEU A 29 14.19 15.56 -7.99
C LEU A 29 15.57 15.34 -8.63
N MET A 30 16.61 15.20 -7.81
CA MET A 30 18.00 15.02 -8.27
C MET A 30 18.29 13.60 -8.75
N SER A 31 17.46 12.61 -8.40
CA SER A 31 17.66 11.21 -8.80
C SER A 31 17.05 10.85 -10.15
N ASN A 32 16.21 11.71 -10.76
CA ASN A 32 15.43 11.33 -11.94
C ASN A 32 16.21 11.23 -13.25
N ALA A 33 17.39 11.85 -13.36
CA ALA A 33 18.23 11.79 -14.55
C ALA A 33 19.70 12.16 -14.32
N PRO A 34 20.40 11.56 -13.33
CA PRO A 34 21.85 11.69 -13.26
C PRO A 34 22.51 11.02 -14.47
N LEU A 35 23.78 11.34 -14.73
CA LEU A 35 24.59 10.54 -15.65
C LEU A 35 24.61 9.07 -15.17
N PRO A 36 24.38 8.10 -16.06
CA PRO A 36 24.40 6.69 -15.70
C PRO A 36 25.78 6.30 -15.17
N SER A 37 25.83 5.44 -14.16
CA SER A 37 27.08 4.89 -13.68
C SER A 37 27.71 3.96 -14.73
N PRO A 38 29.01 3.63 -14.63
CA PRO A 38 29.61 2.60 -15.49
C PRO A 38 28.86 1.26 -15.46
N PHE A 39 28.29 0.91 -14.31
CA PHE A 39 27.43 -0.27 -14.16
C PHE A 39 26.15 -0.14 -14.99
N ASP A 40 25.43 0.97 -14.88
CA ASP A 40 24.19 1.21 -15.65
C ASP A 40 24.45 1.23 -17.15
N CYS A 41 25.58 1.80 -17.59
CA CYS A 41 26.02 1.80 -18.98
C CYS A 41 26.27 0.38 -19.51
N ALA A 42 27.05 -0.43 -18.78
CA ALA A 42 27.34 -1.80 -19.17
C ALA A 42 26.06 -2.65 -19.19
N PHE A 43 25.21 -2.50 -18.17
CA PHE A 43 23.96 -3.23 -18.05
C PHE A 43 22.97 -2.84 -19.16
N GLY A 44 22.80 -1.55 -19.42
CA GLY A 44 21.95 -1.05 -20.51
C GLY A 44 22.43 -1.53 -21.89
N TYR A 45 23.74 -1.51 -22.14
CA TYR A 45 24.31 -2.02 -23.39
C TYR A 45 24.05 -3.52 -23.58
N LEU A 46 24.25 -4.32 -22.52
CA LEU A 46 23.99 -5.75 -22.52
C LEU A 46 22.50 -6.05 -22.76
N LEU A 47 21.59 -5.37 -22.05
CA LEU A 47 20.15 -5.55 -22.24
C LEU A 47 19.72 -5.23 -23.68
N GLY A 48 20.27 -4.17 -24.27
CA GLY A 48 20.03 -3.82 -25.67
C GLY A 48 20.50 -4.92 -26.63
N HIS A 49 21.69 -5.48 -26.40
CA HIS A 49 22.20 -6.60 -27.19
C HIS A 49 21.37 -7.87 -27.02
N ALA A 50 21.01 -8.23 -25.80
CA ALA A 50 20.17 -9.40 -25.50
C ALA A 50 18.78 -9.26 -26.14
N ALA A 51 18.16 -8.08 -26.05
CA ALA A 51 16.90 -7.78 -26.72
C ALA A 51 17.03 -7.88 -28.25
N GLY A 52 18.10 -7.33 -28.82
CA GLY A 52 18.40 -7.44 -30.25
C GLY A 52 18.52 -8.90 -30.72
N ALA A 53 19.22 -9.74 -29.94
CA ALA A 53 19.32 -11.17 -30.21
C ALA A 53 17.96 -11.88 -30.14
N LEU A 54 17.12 -11.56 -29.14
CA LEU A 54 15.76 -12.12 -29.03
C LEU A 54 14.90 -11.77 -30.24
N VAL A 55 14.97 -10.52 -30.71
CA VAL A 55 14.26 -10.06 -31.90
C VAL A 55 14.76 -10.77 -33.16
N ALA A 56 16.08 -10.92 -33.32
CA ALA A 56 16.67 -11.63 -34.45
C ALA A 56 16.22 -13.10 -34.52
N GLU A 57 16.11 -13.76 -33.36
CA GLU A 57 15.62 -15.14 -33.20
C GLU A 57 14.08 -15.25 -33.20
N ARG A 58 13.35 -14.15 -33.46
CA ARG A 58 11.88 -14.09 -33.45
C ARG A 58 11.24 -14.61 -32.15
N ARG A 59 11.93 -14.47 -31.02
CA ARG A 59 11.42 -14.84 -29.69
C ARG A 59 10.62 -13.67 -29.11
N THR A 60 9.30 -13.85 -29.02
CA THR A 60 8.36 -12.86 -28.46
C THR A 60 7.97 -13.20 -27.02
N PHE A 61 7.43 -12.22 -26.28
CA PHE A 61 6.97 -12.40 -24.88
C PHE A 61 8.09 -12.78 -23.89
N TYR A 62 9.31 -12.32 -24.16
CA TYR A 62 10.44 -12.39 -23.23
C TYR A 62 10.91 -11.00 -22.84
N VAL A 63 11.38 -10.87 -21.60
CA VAL A 63 12.08 -9.71 -21.09
C VAL A 63 13.58 -10.01 -21.12
N ALA A 64 14.37 -9.17 -21.80
CA ALA A 64 15.82 -9.27 -21.76
C ALA A 64 16.32 -9.04 -20.34
N SER A 65 17.25 -9.87 -19.89
CA SER A 65 17.74 -9.87 -18.52
C SER A 65 19.21 -10.28 -18.46
N CYS A 66 19.78 -10.27 -17.26
CA CYS A 66 21.17 -10.61 -17.00
C CYS A 66 21.29 -11.34 -15.67
N MET A 67 22.09 -12.41 -15.63
CA MET A 67 22.48 -13.09 -14.40
C MET A 67 23.90 -12.70 -13.99
N SER A 68 24.28 -13.06 -12.76
CA SER A 68 25.65 -12.92 -12.26
C SER A 68 26.20 -11.49 -12.21
N MET A 69 25.32 -10.48 -12.06
CA MET A 69 25.70 -9.05 -11.97
C MET A 69 26.59 -8.70 -10.76
N HIS A 70 26.74 -9.61 -9.80
CA HIS A 70 27.66 -9.47 -8.66
C HIS A 70 29.12 -9.76 -9.03
N LEU A 71 29.38 -10.34 -10.20
CA LEU A 71 30.71 -10.60 -10.76
C LEU A 71 31.15 -9.45 -11.68
N PRO A 72 32.44 -9.41 -12.09
CA PRO A 72 32.89 -8.52 -13.16
C PRO A 72 32.07 -8.69 -14.45
N VAL A 73 31.98 -7.62 -15.25
CA VAL A 73 31.15 -7.55 -16.48
C VAL A 73 31.46 -8.69 -17.46
N ASP A 74 32.71 -9.15 -17.52
CA ASP A 74 33.14 -10.26 -18.38
C ASP A 74 32.49 -11.61 -18.05
N HIS A 75 31.92 -11.74 -16.84
CA HIS A 75 31.24 -12.93 -16.35
C HIS A 75 29.71 -12.77 -16.28
N TRP A 76 29.18 -11.69 -16.84
CA TRP A 76 27.73 -11.49 -16.91
C TRP A 76 27.11 -12.39 -17.96
N GLU A 77 26.00 -13.01 -17.62
CA GLU A 77 25.32 -13.96 -18.49
C GLU A 77 24.01 -13.34 -19.00
N PRO A 78 23.92 -12.98 -20.30
CA PRO A 78 22.68 -12.48 -20.86
C PRO A 78 21.63 -13.60 -20.89
N CYS A 79 20.42 -13.28 -20.45
CA CYS A 79 19.32 -14.23 -20.40
C CYS A 79 17.99 -13.59 -20.78
N ALA A 80 16.94 -14.41 -20.86
CA ALA A 80 15.61 -13.98 -21.21
C ALA A 80 14.59 -14.61 -20.28
N VAL A 81 13.74 -13.80 -19.68
CA VAL A 81 12.70 -14.24 -18.75
C VAL A 81 11.34 -14.18 -19.45
N PRO A 82 10.57 -15.28 -19.53
CA PRO A 82 9.21 -15.23 -20.04
C PRO A 82 8.38 -14.19 -19.28
N PHE A 83 7.68 -13.33 -20.00
CA PHE A 83 6.88 -12.25 -19.41
C PHE A 83 5.85 -12.77 -18.40
N GLN A 84 5.30 -13.96 -18.63
CA GLN A 84 4.32 -14.60 -17.76
C GLN A 84 4.82 -14.79 -16.31
N PHE A 85 6.13 -14.96 -16.09
CA PHE A 85 6.68 -15.12 -14.74
C PHE A 85 6.78 -13.80 -13.98
N LEU A 86 6.73 -12.67 -14.68
CA LEU A 86 6.74 -11.34 -14.09
C LEU A 86 5.34 -10.76 -13.92
N TYR A 87 4.36 -11.38 -14.57
CA TYR A 87 2.98 -10.96 -14.50
C TYR A 87 2.28 -11.63 -13.31
N PRO A 88 1.81 -10.87 -12.31
CA PRO A 88 0.98 -11.43 -11.25
C PRO A 88 -0.30 -11.99 -11.89
N THR A 89 -0.61 -13.25 -11.64
CA THR A 89 -1.88 -13.86 -12.05
C THR A 89 -3.06 -13.30 -11.26
N GLU A 90 -2.78 -12.70 -10.11
CA GLU A 90 -3.73 -11.95 -9.29
C GLU A 90 -3.56 -10.48 -9.64
N PHE A 91 -4.39 -9.99 -10.57
CA PHE A 91 -4.59 -8.56 -10.72
C PHE A 91 -5.13 -8.04 -9.40
N ASP A 92 -4.28 -7.41 -8.60
CA ASP A 92 -4.79 -6.35 -7.74
C ASP A 92 -5.20 -5.24 -8.70
N GLU A 93 -6.50 -4.97 -8.74
CA GLU A 93 -7.19 -4.03 -9.63
C GLU A 93 -6.83 -2.57 -9.25
N GLN A 94 -5.53 -2.26 -9.18
CA GLN A 94 -4.97 -1.11 -8.46
C GLN A 94 -3.86 -0.39 -9.24
N VAL A 95 -3.66 -0.70 -10.52
CA VAL A 95 -2.72 0.02 -11.38
C VAL A 95 -3.52 0.78 -12.44
N GLY A 96 -4.13 1.90 -12.05
CA GLY A 96 -4.74 2.84 -13.00
C GLY A 96 -6.00 3.57 -12.51
N GLN A 97 -6.62 3.13 -11.42
CA GLN A 97 -7.68 3.89 -10.76
C GLN A 97 -7.10 4.78 -9.67
N ALA A 98 -7.72 5.95 -9.47
CA ALA A 98 -7.48 6.85 -8.35
C ALA A 98 -7.33 6.05 -7.04
N PRO A 99 -6.52 6.53 -6.06
CA PRO A 99 -6.15 5.74 -4.88
C PRO A 99 -7.37 5.00 -4.33
N PRO A 100 -7.24 3.70 -4.04
CA PRO A 100 -8.37 2.89 -3.63
C PRO A 100 -9.09 3.62 -2.52
N GLN A 101 -10.39 3.84 -2.68
CA GLN A 101 -11.26 4.03 -1.54
C GLN A 101 -10.92 2.84 -0.65
N SER A 102 -10.20 3.09 0.45
CA SER A 102 -9.74 1.98 1.29
C SER A 102 -10.96 1.14 1.64
N LYS A 103 -10.83 -0.19 1.80
CA LYS A 103 -11.98 -1.03 2.19
C LYS A 103 -12.73 -0.45 3.42
N ALA A 104 -11.98 0.24 4.29
CA ALA A 104 -12.47 1.03 5.41
C ALA A 104 -13.33 2.24 5.00
N GLU A 105 -12.98 2.94 3.91
CA GLU A 105 -13.73 4.04 3.33
C GLU A 105 -15.02 3.55 2.65
N GLU A 106 -14.99 2.44 1.93
CA GLU A 106 -16.21 1.80 1.39
C GLU A 106 -17.18 1.44 2.53
N LEU A 107 -16.65 0.83 3.60
CA LEU A 107 -17.41 0.53 4.80
C LEU A 107 -17.96 1.82 5.45
N ARG A 108 -17.16 2.90 5.54
CA ARG A 108 -17.60 4.20 6.06
C ARG A 108 -18.73 4.78 5.21
N SER A 109 -18.62 4.79 3.89
CA SER A 109 -19.66 5.28 2.99
C SER A 109 -20.93 4.43 3.06
N PHE A 110 -20.81 3.11 3.25
CA PHE A 110 -21.96 2.24 3.52
C PHE A 110 -22.64 2.59 4.84
N LEU A 111 -21.88 2.68 5.93
CA LEU A 111 -22.41 3.02 7.25
C LEU A 111 -22.99 4.44 7.27
N GLU A 112 -22.41 5.39 6.56
CA GLU A 112 -22.91 6.75 6.38
C GLU A 112 -24.28 6.78 5.70
N ARG A 113 -24.47 6.01 4.62
CA ARG A 113 -25.77 5.90 3.92
C ARG A 113 -26.86 5.33 4.82
N GLU A 114 -26.50 4.39 5.71
CA GLU A 114 -27.43 3.81 6.69
C GLU A 114 -27.56 4.66 7.97
N GLY A 115 -26.85 5.80 8.04
CA GLY A 115 -26.87 6.75 9.15
C GLY A 115 -26.19 6.25 10.43
N LEU A 116 -25.17 5.41 10.28
CA LEU A 116 -24.32 4.78 11.30
C LEU A 116 -22.89 5.38 11.31
N LYS A 117 -22.74 6.66 10.97
CA LYS A 117 -21.45 7.36 10.90
C LYS A 117 -20.64 7.22 12.17
N ASP A 118 -21.31 7.37 13.32
CA ASP A 118 -20.68 7.34 14.64
C ASP A 118 -20.22 5.92 15.04
N CYS A 119 -20.83 4.89 14.46
CA CYS A 119 -20.43 3.49 14.65
C CYS A 119 -19.18 3.12 13.86
N ALA A 120 -18.91 3.80 12.73
CA ALA A 120 -17.80 3.45 11.84
C ALA A 120 -16.43 3.56 12.54
N GLY A 121 -16.24 4.56 13.41
CA GLY A 121 -15.01 4.71 14.19
C GLY A 121 -14.78 3.55 15.17
N LYS A 122 -15.84 3.12 15.86
CA LYS A 122 -15.79 2.01 16.84
C LYS A 122 -15.50 0.66 16.16
N LEU A 123 -16.10 0.43 14.99
CA LEU A 123 -15.87 -0.78 14.18
C LEU A 123 -14.43 -0.86 13.66
N LEU A 124 -13.89 0.27 13.17
CA LEU A 124 -12.52 0.33 12.66
C LEU A 124 -11.47 0.13 13.76
N GLN A 125 -11.70 0.66 14.96
CA GLN A 125 -10.81 0.44 16.11
C GLN A 125 -10.73 -1.04 16.54
N ARG A 126 -11.75 -1.84 16.20
CA ARG A 126 -11.78 -3.29 16.45
C ARG A 126 -11.30 -4.12 15.26
N GLY A 127 -10.79 -3.48 14.20
CA GLY A 127 -10.31 -4.17 13.00
C GLY A 127 -11.40 -4.64 12.04
N CYS A 128 -12.64 -4.13 12.18
CA CYS A 128 -13.69 -4.30 11.19
C CYS A 128 -13.57 -3.19 10.14
N ASP A 129 -12.69 -3.41 9.17
CA ASP A 129 -12.31 -2.52 8.08
C ASP A 129 -12.89 -2.93 6.72
N GLU A 130 -13.72 -3.97 6.67
CA GLU A 130 -14.31 -4.46 5.43
C GLU A 130 -15.79 -4.83 5.64
N LEU A 131 -16.62 -4.63 4.62
CA LEU A 131 -18.03 -5.04 4.61
C LEU A 131 -18.26 -6.55 4.85
N PRO A 132 -17.44 -7.48 4.32
CA PRO A 132 -17.50 -8.90 4.67
C PRO A 132 -17.26 -9.18 6.15
N LYS A 133 -16.35 -8.46 6.79
CA LYS A 133 -16.08 -8.60 8.23
C LYS A 133 -17.26 -8.12 9.05
N LEU A 134 -17.93 -7.05 8.62
CA LEU A 134 -19.17 -6.57 9.23
C LEU A 134 -20.27 -7.65 9.22
N LEU A 135 -20.41 -8.38 8.11
CA LEU A 135 -21.40 -9.46 7.98
C LEU A 135 -21.11 -10.65 8.90
N ARG A 136 -19.83 -10.91 9.20
CA ARG A 136 -19.38 -12.01 10.07
C ARG A 136 -19.43 -11.71 11.56
N LEU A 137 -19.64 -10.45 11.96
CA LEU A 137 -19.76 -10.09 13.37
C LEU A 137 -20.89 -10.88 14.04
N GLU A 138 -20.65 -11.44 15.21
CA GLU A 138 -21.70 -12.08 16.00
C GLU A 138 -22.45 -11.05 16.85
N ASP A 139 -23.63 -11.41 17.37
CA ASP A 139 -24.40 -10.52 18.24
C ASP A 139 -23.66 -10.19 19.55
N SER A 140 -22.82 -11.12 20.03
CA SER A 140 -21.89 -10.95 21.16
C SER A 140 -20.84 -9.87 20.87
N ASP A 141 -20.31 -9.80 19.66
CA ASP A 141 -19.33 -8.77 19.25
C ASP A 141 -20.00 -7.39 19.19
N VAL A 142 -21.25 -7.33 18.73
CA VAL A 142 -22.04 -6.09 18.65
C VAL A 142 -22.31 -5.52 20.05
N ASP A 143 -22.49 -6.39 21.05
CA ASP A 143 -22.64 -5.96 22.44
C ASP A 143 -21.36 -5.35 23.01
N GLY A 144 -20.18 -5.82 22.55
CA GLY A 144 -18.86 -5.31 22.94
C GLY A 144 -18.46 -3.95 22.32
N LEU A 145 -19.27 -3.40 21.42
CA LEU A 145 -19.00 -2.12 20.73
C LEU A 145 -19.40 -0.89 21.54
N GLY A 146 -20.11 -1.04 22.66
CA GLY A 146 -20.60 0.10 23.45
C GLY A 146 -21.56 0.99 22.63
N LEU A 147 -22.41 0.36 21.83
CA LEU A 147 -23.48 0.99 21.07
C LEU A 147 -24.75 1.05 21.91
N ASP A 148 -25.57 2.09 21.69
CA ASP A 148 -26.90 2.12 22.28
C ASP A 148 -27.84 1.09 21.61
N ASN A 149 -28.99 0.81 22.22
CA ASN A 149 -29.91 -0.20 21.68
C ASN A 149 -30.49 0.19 20.30
N ALA A 150 -30.59 1.49 19.98
CA ALA A 150 -31.08 1.95 18.69
C ALA A 150 -30.02 1.75 17.59
N GLU A 151 -28.77 2.08 17.86
CA GLU A 151 -27.60 1.84 17.02
C GLU A 151 -27.41 0.34 16.74
N LYS A 152 -27.55 -0.52 17.77
CA LYS A 152 -27.49 -1.98 17.60
C LYS A 152 -28.57 -2.49 16.65
N GLN A 153 -29.81 -2.04 16.81
CA GLN A 153 -30.92 -2.43 15.92
C GLN A 153 -30.68 -1.95 14.48
N ARG A 154 -30.17 -0.72 14.32
CA ARG A 154 -29.83 -0.17 13.01
C ARG A 154 -28.67 -0.91 12.35
N LEU A 155 -27.65 -1.30 13.11
CA LEU A 155 -26.52 -2.10 12.61
C LEU A 155 -26.98 -3.50 12.15
N LYS A 156 -27.87 -4.15 12.91
CA LYS A 156 -28.48 -5.43 12.51
C LYS A 156 -29.29 -5.28 11.21
N GLY A 157 -30.05 -4.18 11.08
CA GLY A 157 -30.75 -3.84 9.84
C GLY A 157 -29.81 -3.62 8.65
N ALA A 158 -28.72 -2.89 8.85
CA ALA A 158 -27.71 -2.63 7.83
C ALA A 158 -26.99 -3.93 7.40
N LYS A 159 -26.68 -4.83 8.33
CA LYS A 159 -26.12 -6.16 8.02
C LYS A 159 -27.05 -6.98 7.15
N ARG A 160 -28.36 -6.98 7.44
CA ARG A 160 -29.35 -7.70 6.64
C ARG A 160 -29.43 -7.14 5.21
N LYS A 161 -29.48 -5.81 5.06
CA LYS A 161 -29.47 -5.16 3.74
C LYS A 161 -28.18 -5.44 2.95
N ALA A 162 -27.02 -5.44 3.61
CA ALA A 162 -25.74 -5.75 2.97
C ALA A 162 -25.66 -7.22 2.52
N ALA A 163 -26.27 -8.15 3.27
CA ALA A 163 -26.38 -9.55 2.87
C ALA A 163 -27.29 -9.71 1.64
N GLU A 164 -28.46 -9.04 1.63
CA GLU A 164 -29.41 -9.04 0.52
C GLU A 164 -28.80 -8.44 -0.77
N ALA A 165 -28.06 -7.33 -0.66
CA ALA A 165 -27.38 -6.70 -1.80
C ALA A 165 -26.33 -7.62 -2.45
N ARG A 166 -25.62 -8.43 -1.64
CA ARG A 166 -24.64 -9.40 -2.13
C ARG A 166 -25.28 -10.59 -2.84
N THR A 167 -26.42 -11.07 -2.33
CA THR A 167 -27.18 -12.15 -3.00
C THR A 167 -27.69 -11.72 -4.37
N LEU A 168 -28.08 -10.45 -4.53
CA LEU A 168 -28.52 -9.90 -5.82
C LEU A 168 -27.37 -9.72 -6.82
N HIS A 169 -26.18 -9.33 -6.35
CA HIS A 169 -25.01 -9.19 -7.23
C HIS A 169 -24.51 -10.54 -7.75
N SER A 170 -24.47 -11.57 -6.89
CA SER A 170 -24.10 -12.94 -7.29
C SER A 170 -25.12 -13.57 -8.26
N ALA A 171 -26.40 -13.24 -8.14
CA ALA A 171 -27.42 -13.69 -9.10
C ALA A 171 -27.24 -13.05 -10.49
N HIS A 172 -26.80 -11.78 -10.54
CA HIS A 172 -26.60 -11.05 -11.79
C HIS A 172 -25.31 -11.45 -12.53
N GLU A 173 -24.29 -11.95 -11.81
CA GLU A 173 -23.08 -12.55 -12.41
C GLU A 173 -23.37 -13.93 -13.01
N ALA A 174 -24.26 -14.72 -12.40
CA ALA A 174 -24.63 -16.04 -12.91
C ALA A 174 -25.43 -15.98 -14.22
N GLU A 175 -26.18 -14.89 -14.49
CA GLU A 175 -26.89 -14.71 -15.77
C GLU A 175 -25.98 -14.23 -16.92
N ASN A 176 -24.75 -13.77 -16.63
CA ASN A 176 -23.80 -13.28 -17.64
C ASN A 176 -22.72 -14.32 -18.03
N GLU A 177 -22.77 -15.55 -17.52
CA GLU A 177 -21.95 -16.63 -18.07
C GLU A 177 -22.46 -17.05 -19.45
N VAL A 178 -21.91 -16.40 -20.48
CA VAL A 178 -22.04 -16.83 -21.88
C VAL A 178 -21.53 -18.27 -22.00
N PRO A 179 -22.32 -19.21 -22.53
CA PRO A 179 -21.88 -20.59 -22.69
C PRO A 179 -20.69 -20.62 -23.66
N LYS A 180 -19.52 -21.02 -23.15
CA LYS A 180 -18.34 -21.31 -23.97
C LYS A 180 -18.71 -22.44 -24.93
N THR A 181 -18.95 -22.08 -26.18
CA THR A 181 -19.23 -23.00 -27.27
C THR A 181 -17.94 -23.24 -28.05
N GLY A 182 -17.65 -24.53 -28.30
CA GLY A 182 -16.79 -25.01 -29.39
C GLY A 182 -15.31 -25.07 -29.10
#